data_AF-A0A9P7FVC3-F1
#
_entry.id   AF-A0A9P7FVC3-F1
#
_cell.length_a   1.000
_cell.length_b   1.000
_cell.length_c   1.000
_cell.angle_alpha   90.00
_cell.angle_beta   90.00
_cell.angle_gamma   90.00
#
_symmetry.space_group_name_H-M   'P 1'
#
loop_
_entity.id
_entity.type
_entity.pdbx_description
1 polymer ?
#
loop_
_entity_poly.entity_id
_entity_poly.type
_entity_poly.pdbx_seq_one_letter_code
_entity_poly.pdbx_strand_id
1 'polypeptide(L)'
;MILCDEPYLNEPGWAQSAGTPQSHAYSANVRRMVVKTAMLGNLKNPPEPFSDIIHTHYRLKARSISAQLDEWLRMDDGKPTTSDGGGYIGGAKPEAGGSGNRLKKDVDEMKALLAELATRKA
;
A
#
# COMPACT_ATOMS: atom_id res chain seq x y z
N MET A 1 -7.35 -9.83 -14.94
CA MET A 1 -7.74 -8.65 -14.14
C MET A 1 -6.47 -8.05 -13.57
N ILE A 2 -6.26 -6.72 -13.63
CA ILE A 2 -4.98 -6.10 -13.22
C ILE A 2 -4.86 -5.98 -11.69
N LEU A 3 -5.92 -5.55 -11.00
CA LEU A 3 -5.96 -5.44 -9.54
C LEU A 3 -6.49 -6.76 -8.95
N CYS A 4 -5.59 -7.66 -8.54
CA CYS A 4 -5.90 -8.98 -7.99
C CYS A 4 -5.10 -9.25 -6.71
N ASP A 5 -5.42 -10.36 -6.02
CA ASP A 5 -4.80 -10.71 -4.73
C ASP A 5 -3.30 -11.04 -4.85
N GLU A 6 -2.90 -11.66 -5.96
CA GLU A 6 -1.52 -12.03 -6.28
C GLU A 6 -1.07 -11.37 -7.60
N PRO A 7 -0.71 -10.08 -7.58
CA PRO A 7 -0.37 -9.34 -8.80
C PRO A 7 0.89 -9.85 -9.49
N TYR A 8 1.74 -10.61 -8.78
CA TYR A 8 2.89 -11.34 -9.33
C TYR A 8 2.49 -12.26 -10.51
N LEU A 9 1.29 -12.82 -10.48
CA LEU A 9 0.80 -13.76 -11.51
C LEU A 9 0.38 -13.07 -12.81
N ASN A 10 0.31 -11.74 -12.83
CA ASN A 10 0.02 -10.97 -14.04
C ASN A 10 1.21 -10.95 -15.01
N GLU A 11 2.40 -11.36 -14.56
CA GLU A 11 3.60 -11.39 -15.40
C GLU A 11 3.60 -12.59 -16.36
N PRO A 12 4.03 -12.40 -17.63
CA PRO A 12 4.09 -13.49 -18.61
C PRO A 12 4.91 -14.67 -18.11
N GLY A 13 4.28 -15.85 -18.04
CA GLY A 13 4.94 -17.10 -17.65
C GLY A 13 4.95 -17.39 -16.14
N TRP A 14 4.40 -16.52 -15.29
CA TRP A 14 4.40 -16.71 -13.83
C TRP A 14 3.06 -17.20 -13.26
N ALA A 15 2.09 -17.55 -14.12
CA ALA A 15 0.75 -17.96 -13.70
C ALA A 15 0.71 -19.18 -12.75
N GLN A 16 1.72 -20.05 -12.78
CA GLN A 16 1.82 -21.23 -11.90
C GLN A 16 2.51 -20.93 -10.56
N SER A 17 2.92 -19.69 -10.32
CA SER A 17 3.69 -19.29 -9.14
C SER A 17 2.83 -18.77 -7.98
N ALA A 18 1.55 -19.14 -7.95
CA ALA A 18 0.62 -18.76 -6.89
C ALA A 18 1.09 -19.31 -5.52
N GLY A 19 0.98 -18.51 -4.47
CA GLY A 19 1.41 -18.86 -3.11
C GLY A 19 2.93 -19.05 -2.93
N THR A 20 3.74 -18.73 -3.94
CA THR A 20 5.19 -18.79 -3.80
C THR A 20 5.70 -17.66 -2.88
N PRO A 21 6.83 -17.83 -2.18
CA PRO A 21 7.45 -16.75 -1.41
C PRO A 21 7.70 -15.47 -2.21
N GLN A 22 7.94 -15.60 -3.52
CA GLN A 22 8.11 -14.50 -4.47
C GLN A 22 6.81 -13.72 -4.64
N SER A 23 5.68 -14.41 -4.85
CA SER A 23 4.36 -13.79 -4.94
C SER A 23 3.98 -13.04 -3.66
N HIS A 24 4.27 -13.64 -2.50
CA HIS A 24 4.04 -13.00 -1.20
C HIS A 24 4.92 -11.76 -0.98
N ALA A 25 6.21 -11.83 -1.30
CA ALA A 25 7.13 -10.70 -1.19
C ALA A 25 6.74 -9.54 -2.13
N TYR A 26 6.31 -9.88 -3.35
CA TYR A 26 5.78 -8.90 -4.29
C TYR A 26 4.52 -8.21 -3.72
N SER A 27 3.60 -9.00 -3.18
CA SER A 27 2.38 -8.47 -2.54
C SER A 27 2.68 -7.57 -1.33
N ALA A 28 3.69 -7.92 -0.53
CA ALA A 28 4.14 -7.06 0.58
C ALA A 28 4.69 -5.72 0.07
N ASN A 29 5.52 -5.74 -0.99
CA ASN A 29 6.02 -4.51 -1.61
C ASN A 29 4.88 -3.61 -2.12
N VAL A 30 3.93 -4.20 -2.86
CA VAL A 30 2.76 -3.47 -3.39
C VAL A 30 1.95 -2.86 -2.25
N ARG A 31 1.70 -3.57 -1.15
CA ARG A 31 0.98 -3.01 0.02
C ARG A 31 1.67 -1.78 0.58
N ARG A 32 3.01 -1.79 0.72
CA ARG A 32 3.76 -0.60 1.17
C ARG A 32 3.58 0.58 0.23
N MET A 33 3.68 0.34 -1.08
CA MET A 33 3.47 1.36 -2.09
C MET A 33 2.04 1.91 -2.08
N VAL A 34 1.04 1.04 -1.93
CA VAL A 34 -0.38 1.43 -1.86
C VAL A 34 -0.63 2.32 -0.65
N VAL A 35 -0.19 1.92 0.55
CA VAL A 35 -0.37 2.73 1.76
C VAL A 35 0.30 4.10 1.59
N LYS A 36 1.54 4.12 1.07
CA LYS A 36 2.29 5.37 0.91
C LYS A 36 1.71 6.30 -0.15
N THR A 37 1.47 5.79 -1.34
CA THR A 37 1.18 6.62 -2.52
C THR A 37 -0.31 6.71 -2.74
N ALA A 38 -1.00 5.57 -2.88
CA ALA A 38 -2.41 5.54 -3.26
C ALA A 38 -3.35 5.94 -2.11
N MET A 39 -2.94 5.73 -0.85
CA MET A 39 -3.74 6.08 0.32
C MET A 39 -3.32 7.42 0.91
N LEU A 40 -2.13 7.52 1.50
CA LEU A 40 -1.66 8.75 2.13
C LEU A 40 -1.51 9.90 1.13
N GLY A 41 -0.96 9.63 -0.07
CA GLY A 41 -0.83 10.63 -1.12
C GLY A 41 -2.18 11.24 -1.51
N ASN A 42 -3.18 10.40 -1.76
CA ASN A 42 -4.52 10.84 -2.12
C ASN A 42 -5.26 11.54 -0.97
N LEU A 43 -5.02 11.18 0.29
CA LEU A 43 -5.63 11.90 1.41
C LEU A 43 -4.98 13.26 1.68
N LYS A 44 -3.66 13.37 1.50
CA LYS A 44 -2.91 14.61 1.76
C LYS A 44 -3.02 15.62 0.62
N ASN A 45 -3.06 15.12 -0.61
CA ASN A 45 -3.15 15.93 -1.81
C ASN A 45 -4.13 15.28 -2.79
N PRO A 46 -5.43 15.29 -2.46
CA PRO A 46 -6.43 14.68 -3.32
C PRO A 46 -6.45 15.34 -4.70
N PRO A 47 -6.39 14.56 -5.80
CA PRO A 47 -6.52 15.11 -7.14
C PRO A 47 -7.94 15.64 -7.39
N GLU A 48 -8.03 16.79 -8.04
CA GLU A 48 -9.29 17.31 -8.58
C GLU A 48 -9.76 16.49 -9.80
N PRO A 49 -11.08 16.24 -9.98
CA PRO A 49 -12.21 16.71 -9.17
C PRO A 49 -12.61 15.73 -8.04
N PHE A 50 -11.72 14.83 -7.61
CA PHE A 50 -12.08 13.68 -6.78
C PHE A 50 -11.94 13.91 -5.27
N SER A 51 -11.62 15.14 -4.82
CA SER A 51 -11.36 15.44 -3.41
C SER A 51 -12.48 15.00 -2.48
N ASP A 52 -13.73 15.37 -2.77
CA ASP A 52 -14.89 14.99 -1.96
C ASP A 52 -15.13 13.48 -1.94
N ILE A 53 -14.89 12.82 -3.08
CA ILE A 53 -15.07 11.36 -3.22
C ILE A 53 -14.02 10.63 -2.38
N ILE A 54 -12.77 11.08 -2.43
CA ILE A 54 -11.65 10.49 -1.66
C ILE A 54 -11.91 10.64 -0.16
N HIS A 55 -12.22 11.85 0.31
CA HIS A 55 -12.51 12.09 1.72
C HIS A 55 -13.73 11.29 2.19
N THR A 56 -14.80 11.24 1.38
CA THR A 56 -16.00 10.47 1.70
C THR A 56 -15.71 8.96 1.77
N HIS A 57 -14.94 8.42 0.81
CA HIS A 57 -14.54 7.02 0.82
C HIS A 57 -13.81 6.64 2.11
N TYR A 58 -12.77 7.40 2.46
CA TYR A 58 -11.96 7.12 3.63
C TYR A 58 -12.73 7.34 4.95
N ARG A 59 -13.60 8.36 5.01
CA ARG A 59 -14.47 8.58 6.18
C ARG A 59 -15.43 7.41 6.40
N LEU A 60 -16.15 6.98 5.36
CA LEU A 60 -17.12 5.88 5.46
C LEU A 60 -16.45 4.54 5.75
N LYS A 61 -15.22 4.32 5.28
CA LYS A 61 -14.48 3.06 5.42
C LYS A 61 -13.39 3.09 6.50
N ALA A 62 -13.34 4.13 7.34
CA ALA A 62 -12.28 4.32 8.32
C ALA A 62 -12.03 3.07 9.20
N ARG A 63 -13.11 2.43 9.70
CA ARG A 63 -13.01 1.20 10.51
C ARG A 63 -12.47 0.00 9.74
N SER A 64 -13.02 -0.27 8.55
CA SER A 64 -12.58 -1.41 7.73
C SER A 64 -11.14 -1.24 7.23
N ILE A 65 -10.77 -0.02 6.83
CA ILE A 65 -9.41 0.27 6.37
C ILE A 65 -8.42 0.17 7.52
N SER A 66 -8.78 0.66 8.72
CA SER A 66 -7.92 0.52 9.91
C SER A 66 -7.61 -0.95 10.23
N ALA A 67 -8.61 -1.83 10.18
CA ALA A 67 -8.43 -3.26 10.40
C ALA A 67 -7.56 -3.91 9.30
N GLN A 68 -7.75 -3.51 8.04
CA GLN A 68 -6.93 -3.99 6.93
C GLN A 68 -5.46 -3.55 7.08
N LEU A 69 -5.21 -2.33 7.54
CA LEU A 69 -3.85 -1.84 7.81
C LEU A 69 -3.16 -2.61 8.94
N ASP A 70 -3.90 -2.99 9.99
CA ASP A 70 -3.38 -3.84 11.06
C ASP A 70 -2.95 -5.21 10.54
N GLU A 71 -3.79 -5.82 9.70
CA GLU A 71 -3.48 -7.11 9.10
C GLU A 71 -2.29 -7.02 8.14
N TRP A 72 -2.23 -5.99 7.30
CA TRP A 72 -1.10 -5.78 6.41
C TRP A 72 0.20 -5.54 7.15
N LEU A 73 0.15 -4.81 8.27
CA LEU A 73 1.32 -4.63 9.13
C LEU A 73 1.76 -5.95 9.77
N ARG A 74 0.81 -6.81 10.18
CA ARG A 74 1.10 -8.15 10.73
C ARG A 74 1.73 -9.09 9.70
N MET A 75 1.32 -8.98 8.44
CA MET A 75 1.82 -9.83 7.35
C MET A 75 3.09 -9.27 6.67
N ASP A 76 3.54 -8.07 7.03
CA ASP A 76 4.68 -7.44 6.37
C ASP A 76 5.98 -8.22 6.61
N ASP A 77 6.81 -8.36 5.59
CA ASP A 77 8.08 -9.09 5.68
C ASP A 77 9.26 -8.20 6.13
N GLY A 78 9.00 -6.93 6.49
CA GLY A 78 9.99 -5.99 7.02
C GLY A 78 11.03 -5.49 6.01
N LYS A 79 10.95 -5.92 4.74
CA LYS A 79 11.88 -5.48 3.70
C LYS A 79 11.65 -4.01 3.32
N PRO A 80 12.66 -3.32 2.76
CA PRO A 80 12.44 -2.00 2.16
C PRO A 80 11.47 -2.07 0.98
N THR A 81 10.78 -0.96 0.71
CA THR A 81 9.99 -0.81 -0.52
C THR A 81 10.94 -0.71 -1.72
N THR A 82 10.71 -1.53 -2.73
CA THR A 82 11.39 -1.47 -4.03
C THR A 82 10.49 -0.75 -5.03
N SER A 83 11.05 0.20 -5.79
CA SER A 83 10.32 0.83 -6.89
C SER A 83 10.05 -0.18 -8.01
N ASP A 84 8.82 -0.18 -8.53
CA ASP A 84 8.35 -1.15 -9.51
C ASP A 84 9.08 -1.01 -10.87
N GLY A 85 9.43 -2.15 -11.47
CA GLY A 85 9.66 -2.26 -12.92
C GLY A 85 11.07 -2.63 -13.41
N GLY A 86 12.12 -2.59 -12.59
CA GLY A 86 13.50 -2.81 -13.08
C GLY A 86 14.37 -3.78 -12.29
N GLY A 87 13.89 -4.34 -11.18
CA GLY A 87 14.73 -5.13 -10.27
C GLY A 87 15.04 -6.56 -10.73
N TYR A 88 14.22 -7.13 -11.61
CA TYR A 88 14.40 -8.53 -12.06
C TYR A 88 15.41 -8.65 -13.22
N ILE A 89 15.73 -7.55 -13.90
CA ILE A 89 16.82 -7.44 -14.89
C ILE A 89 17.80 -6.37 -14.39
N GLY A 90 18.69 -6.75 -13.48
CA GLY A 90 19.92 -6.01 -13.19
C GLY A 90 19.77 -4.54 -12.80
N GLY A 91 19.59 -4.28 -11.49
CA GLY A 91 20.07 -3.04 -10.88
C GLY A 91 19.05 -1.92 -10.74
N ALA A 92 17.95 -2.15 -10.01
CA ALA A 92 17.24 -1.04 -9.37
C ALA A 92 17.96 -0.68 -8.07
N LYS A 93 18.47 0.55 -7.97
CA LYS A 93 19.02 1.07 -6.70
C LYS A 93 17.86 1.19 -5.70
N PRO A 94 17.97 0.65 -4.49
CA PRO A 94 16.99 0.92 -3.44
C PRO A 94 16.93 2.43 -3.21
N GLU A 95 15.72 2.98 -3.07
CA GLU A 95 15.59 4.36 -2.60
C GLU A 95 16.31 4.46 -1.25
N ALA A 96 17.25 5.40 -1.15
CA ALA A 96 18.03 5.65 0.05
C ALA A 96 17.11 6.23 1.15
N GLY A 97 16.46 5.34 1.90
CA GLY A 97 15.59 5.71 3.00
C GLY A 97 15.45 4.56 3.99
N GLY A 98 16.34 4.56 4.98
CA GLY A 98 16.32 3.88 6.29
C GLY A 98 15.56 2.56 6.40
N SER A 99 16.28 1.48 6.72
CA SER A 99 15.77 0.12 6.95
C SER A 99 14.95 -0.05 8.25
N GLY A 100 14.16 0.95 8.65
CA GLY A 100 13.40 0.93 9.90
C GLY A 100 11.92 1.22 9.66
N ASN A 101 11.09 0.18 9.75
CA ASN A 101 9.65 0.23 10.01
C ASN A 101 8.82 1.29 9.23
N ARG A 102 9.16 1.54 7.96
CA ARG A 102 8.48 2.56 7.12
C ARG A 102 6.98 2.29 6.98
N LEU A 103 6.58 1.03 6.76
CA LEU A 103 5.16 0.68 6.69
C LEU A 103 4.42 1.01 7.98
N LYS A 104 5.00 0.70 9.15
CA LYS A 104 4.38 1.04 10.43
C LYS A 104 4.13 2.55 10.54
N LYS A 105 5.13 3.37 10.18
CA LYS A 105 4.99 4.83 10.20
C LYS A 105 3.86 5.31 9.28
N ASP A 106 3.80 4.77 8.06
CA ASP A 106 2.75 5.14 7.10
C ASP A 106 1.36 4.64 7.57
N VAL A 107 1.27 3.47 8.20
CA VAL A 107 0.04 2.93 8.82
C VAL A 107 -0.43 3.80 9.99
N ASP A 108 0.48 4.18 10.89
CA ASP A 108 0.17 5.04 12.04
C ASP A 108 -0.36 6.41 11.55
N GLU A 109 0.31 7.01 10.56
CA GLU A 109 -0.12 8.27 9.95
C GLU A 109 -1.48 8.15 9.27
N MET A 110 -1.69 7.06 8.52
CA MET A 110 -2.97 6.80 7.86
C MET A 110 -4.11 6.69 8.87
N LYS A 111 -3.89 5.95 9.97
CA LYS A 111 -4.87 5.80 11.04
C LYS A 111 -5.20 7.12 11.74
N ALA A 112 -4.21 7.99 11.94
CA ALA A 112 -4.44 9.32 12.50
C ALA A 112 -5.36 10.16 11.60
N LEU A 113 -5.10 10.19 10.28
CA LEU A 113 -5.94 10.89 9.31
C LEU A 113 -7.37 10.31 9.23
N LEU A 114 -7.50 8.98 9.30
CA LEU A 114 -8.81 8.33 9.33
C LEU A 114 -9.62 8.71 10.58
N ALA A 115 -8.96 8.81 11.74
CA ALA A 115 -9.60 9.24 12.98
C ALA A 115 -10.07 10.70 12.89
N GLU A 116 -9.25 11.60 12.34
CA GLU A 116 -9.62 12.99 12.11
C GLU A 116 -10.85 13.09 11.19
N LEU A 117 -10.82 12.41 10.04
CA LEU A 117 -11.93 12.38 9.08
C LEU A 117 -13.23 11.82 9.68
N ALA A 118 -13.15 10.83 10.57
CA ALA A 118 -14.31 10.26 11.23
C ALA A 118 -15.00 11.23 12.21
N THR A 119 -14.24 12.18 12.76
CA THR A 119 -14.75 13.18 13.73
C THR A 119 -15.27 14.46 13.08
N ARG A 120 -14.88 14.75 11.83
CA ARG A 120 -15.44 15.89 11.07
C ARG A 120 -16.93 15.68 10.85
N LYS A 121 -17.76 16.53 11.47
CA LYS A 121 -19.17 16.71 11.08
C LYS A 121 -19.19 17.25 9.65
N ALA A 122 -20.07 16.67 8.83
CA ALA A 122 -20.34 17.12 7.47
C ALA A 122 -20.86 18.56 7.46
#